data_AF-V8P4M4-F1
#
_entry.id   AF-V8P4M4-F1
#
_cell.length_a   1.000
_cell.length_b   1.000
_cell.length_c   1.000
_cell.angle_alpha   90.00
_cell.angle_beta   90.00
_cell.angle_gamma   90.00
#
_symmetry.space_group_name_H-M   'P 1'
#
loop_
_entity.id
_entity.type
_entity.pdbx_description
1 polymer ?
#
loop_
_entity_poly.entity_id
_entity_poly.type
_entity_poly.pdbx_seq_one_letter_code
_entity_poly.pdbx_strand_id
1 'polypeptide(L)'
;MNSTSLCGKGNIDKGYYSNFPLLPDGQFIHADVNICYGIIYGIGAKSLGEQMGVQETDALCFIESFKSRYPDQHMETKFLKETVKKCTQDGFVQTIMGRRRYLPAIKETNPYKKAQAERQAVNTVIQGSAADIVKVATANIQTQLEALPSTVKSFGHLESPFPKILS
;
A
#
# COMPACT_ATOMS: atom_id res chain seq x y z
N MET A 1 -6.87 38.98 11.76
CA MET A 1 -8.24 38.56 11.41
C MET A 1 -8.21 37.90 10.05
N ASN A 2 -8.39 36.58 10.06
CA ASN A 2 -8.94 35.68 9.05
C ASN A 2 -8.50 35.85 7.58
N SER A 3 -7.55 35.00 7.14
CA SER A 3 -7.39 34.61 5.73
C SER A 3 -8.09 33.28 5.47
N THR A 4 -9.42 33.33 5.37
CA THR A 4 -10.24 32.25 4.80
C THR A 4 -10.52 32.59 3.36
N SER A 5 -9.94 31.87 2.39
CA SER A 5 -10.55 31.56 1.08
C SER A 5 -9.50 31.13 0.06
N LEU A 6 -9.45 29.83 -0.24
CA LEU A 6 -9.14 29.33 -1.59
C LEU A 6 -9.86 27.99 -1.79
N CYS A 7 -11.20 28.02 -1.77
CA CYS A 7 -12.02 26.95 -2.34
C CYS A 7 -12.42 27.37 -3.76
N GLY A 8 -11.53 27.08 -4.71
CA GLY A 8 -11.75 27.24 -6.15
C GLY A 8 -12.07 25.89 -6.79
N LYS A 9 -13.23 25.85 -7.46
CA LYS A 9 -13.89 24.73 -8.14
C LYS A 9 -12.98 23.95 -9.12
N GLY A 10 -13.30 22.67 -9.27
CA GLY A 10 -12.97 21.86 -10.43
C GLY A 10 -11.61 21.18 -10.37
N ASN A 11 -11.55 19.97 -9.78
CA ASN A 11 -10.73 18.84 -10.20
C ASN A 11 -10.84 17.75 -9.13
N ILE A 12 -11.17 16.55 -9.58
CA ILE A 12 -11.41 15.35 -8.75
C ILE A 12 -10.15 14.99 -7.94
N ASP A 13 -8.98 15.50 -8.34
CA ASP A 13 -7.70 15.36 -7.64
C ASP A 13 -7.61 16.11 -6.30
N LYS A 14 -8.24 17.28 -6.13
CA LYS A 14 -8.05 18.09 -4.91
C LYS A 14 -8.75 17.51 -3.67
N GLY A 15 -9.81 16.74 -3.85
CA GLY A 15 -10.57 16.14 -2.74
C GLY A 15 -9.96 14.85 -2.18
N TYR A 16 -9.14 14.15 -2.97
CA TYR A 16 -8.45 12.94 -2.52
C TYR A 16 -7.25 13.29 -1.62
N TYR A 17 -6.49 14.31 -2.03
CA TYR A 17 -5.32 14.78 -1.31
C TYR A 17 -5.64 15.71 -0.12
N SER A 18 -6.83 16.33 -0.07
CA SER A 18 -7.25 17.13 1.08
C SER A 18 -7.39 16.33 2.37
N ASN A 19 -7.53 15.01 2.26
CA ASN A 19 -7.63 14.10 3.40
C ASN A 19 -6.28 13.46 3.77
N PHE A 20 -5.24 13.62 2.94
CA PHE A 20 -3.92 13.10 3.26
C PHE A 20 -3.25 13.98 4.32
N PRO A 21 -2.74 13.41 5.41
CA PRO A 21 -2.02 14.19 6.39
C PRO A 21 -0.75 14.78 5.77
N LEU A 22 -0.67 16.12 5.83
CA LEU A 22 0.41 16.93 5.27
C LEU A 22 1.43 17.26 6.36
N LEU A 23 2.68 17.42 5.96
CA LEU A 23 3.67 18.08 6.80
C LEU A 23 3.37 19.59 6.94
N PRO A 24 3.92 20.26 7.96
CA PRO A 24 3.75 21.70 8.15
C PRO A 24 4.20 22.56 6.94
N ASP A 25 5.09 22.03 6.10
CA ASP A 25 5.59 22.65 4.88
C ASP A 25 4.71 22.37 3.64
N GLY A 26 3.61 21.64 3.80
CA GLY A 26 2.68 21.31 2.73
C GLY A 26 3.10 20.13 1.85
N GLN A 27 4.18 19.42 2.18
CA GLN A 27 4.56 18.21 1.46
C GLN A 27 3.66 17.02 1.81
N PHE A 28 3.38 16.20 0.80
CA PHE A 28 2.69 14.93 0.99
C PHE A 28 3.63 13.93 1.66
N ILE A 29 3.23 13.41 2.81
CA ILE A 29 3.91 12.25 3.37
C ILE A 29 3.44 11.02 2.59
N HIS A 30 4.40 10.33 1.95
CA HIS A 30 4.19 8.96 1.50
C HIS A 30 4.10 8.05 2.73
N ALA A 31 2.93 8.03 3.35
CA ALA A 31 2.64 7.12 4.45
C ALA A 31 2.40 5.72 3.87
N ASP A 32 3.45 4.90 3.93
CA ASP A 32 3.33 3.49 3.57
C ASP A 32 2.48 2.73 4.61
N VAL A 33 1.99 1.55 4.23
CA VAL A 33 1.18 0.70 5.12
C VAL A 33 1.90 0.41 6.45
N ASN A 34 3.24 0.34 6.46
CA ASN A 34 4.03 0.19 7.67
C ASN A 34 3.91 1.37 8.64
N ILE A 35 3.88 2.59 8.10
CA ILE A 35 3.71 3.84 8.85
C ILE A 35 2.31 3.89 9.45
N CYS A 36 1.28 3.62 8.63
CA CYS A 36 -0.10 3.58 9.10
C CYS A 36 -0.29 2.49 10.17
N TYR A 37 0.29 1.30 9.97
CA TYR A 37 0.31 0.24 10.96
C TYR A 37 1.03 0.71 12.24
N GLY A 38 2.19 1.33 12.12
CA GLY A 38 2.89 1.92 13.25
C GLY A 38 1.98 2.82 14.08
N ILE A 39 1.28 3.75 13.44
CA ILE A 39 0.39 4.71 14.10
C ILE A 39 -0.79 4.02 14.78
N ILE A 40 -1.41 3.04 14.13
CA ILE A 40 -2.54 2.26 14.67
C ILE A 40 -2.12 1.44 15.90
N TYR A 41 -0.89 0.91 15.91
CA TYR A 41 -0.35 0.12 17.03
C TYR A 41 0.48 0.95 18.03
N GLY A 42 0.44 2.28 17.93
CA GLY A 42 1.01 3.17 18.94
C GLY A 42 2.52 3.41 18.82
N ILE A 43 3.05 3.52 17.60
CA ILE A 43 4.42 4.01 17.36
C ILE A 43 4.61 5.37 18.04
N GLY A 44 5.75 5.54 18.72
CA GLY A 44 6.12 6.82 19.32
C GLY A 44 6.48 7.86 18.27
N ALA A 45 6.20 9.14 18.55
CA ALA A 45 6.49 10.26 17.64
C ALA A 45 7.95 10.32 17.21
N LYS A 46 8.89 10.06 18.13
CA LYS A 46 10.33 9.99 17.81
C LYS A 46 10.65 8.92 16.75
N SER A 47 10.17 7.68 16.95
CA SER A 47 10.43 6.58 16.02
C SER A 47 9.75 6.80 14.67
N LEU A 48 8.60 7.46 14.67
CA LEU A 48 7.92 7.85 13.44
C LEU A 48 8.68 8.96 12.70
N GLY A 49 9.17 9.97 13.42
CA GLY A 49 10.00 11.04 12.87
C GLY A 49 11.26 10.52 12.20
N GLU A 50 11.94 9.56 12.84
CA GLU A 50 13.10 8.87 12.26
C GLU A 50 12.77 8.10 10.97
N GLN A 51 11.61 7.43 10.91
CA GLN A 51 11.17 6.70 9.71
C GLN A 51 10.76 7.62 8.55
N MET A 52 10.23 8.81 8.87
CA MET A 52 9.77 9.79 7.89
C MET A 52 10.82 10.84 7.52
N GLY A 53 11.92 10.92 8.27
CA GLY A 53 12.93 11.97 8.10
C GLY A 53 12.44 13.36 8.55
N VAL A 54 11.54 13.43 9.53
CA VAL A 54 10.91 14.68 10.02
C VAL A 54 11.18 14.89 11.51
N GLN A 55 10.99 16.11 12.00
CA GLN A 55 11.14 16.40 13.43
C GLN A 55 10.07 15.67 14.26
N GLU A 56 10.40 15.37 15.52
CA GLU A 56 9.49 14.68 16.44
C GLU A 56 8.16 15.46 16.62
N THR A 57 8.21 16.78 16.63
CA THR A 57 7.02 17.65 16.72
C THR A 57 6.08 17.47 15.54
N ASP A 58 6.64 17.32 14.33
CA ASP A 58 5.88 17.19 13.10
C ASP A 58 5.28 15.79 12.99
N ALA A 59 6.03 14.77 13.40
CA ALA A 59 5.55 13.40 13.52
C ALA A 59 4.42 13.26 14.56
N LEU A 60 4.48 14.00 15.68
CA LEU A 60 3.43 14.02 16.68
C LEU A 60 2.14 14.64 16.13
N CYS A 61 2.26 15.81 15.47
CA CYS A 61 1.16 16.44 14.76
C CYS A 61 0.54 15.49 13.72
N PHE A 62 1.37 14.75 12.98
CA PHE A 62 0.92 13.74 12.04
C PHE A 62 0.10 12.63 12.71
N ILE A 63 0.57 12.08 13.84
CA ILE A 63 -0.14 11.03 14.60
C ILE A 63 -1.51 11.53 15.06
N GLU A 64 -1.59 12.72 15.63
CA GLU A 64 -2.84 13.32 16.11
C GLU A 64 -3.80 13.61 14.95
N SER A 65 -3.24 14.13 13.87
CA SER A 65 -3.99 14.44 12.66
C SER A 65 -4.50 13.19 11.93
N PHE A 66 -3.75 12.09 11.96
CA PHE A 66 -4.18 10.79 11.46
C PHE A 66 -5.30 10.22 12.33
N LYS A 67 -5.15 10.23 13.65
CA LYS A 67 -6.16 9.73 14.61
C LYS A 67 -7.48 10.50 14.57
N SER A 68 -7.43 11.82 14.39
CA SER A 68 -8.65 12.66 14.33
C SER A 68 -9.47 12.45 13.06
N ARG A 69 -8.84 12.03 11.95
CA ARG A 69 -9.51 11.77 10.67
C ARG A 69 -10.18 10.40 10.57
N TYR A 70 -9.71 9.46 11.38
CA TYR A 70 -10.33 8.14 11.54
C TYR A 70 -10.92 8.01 12.96
N PRO A 71 -11.99 8.78 13.28
CA PRO A 71 -12.58 8.77 14.62
C PRO A 71 -13.18 7.41 14.97
N ASP A 72 -13.62 6.64 13.97
CA ASP A 72 -13.87 5.21 14.09
C ASP A 72 -12.55 4.44 14.17
N GLN A 73 -11.88 4.55 15.31
CA GLN A 73 -10.74 3.71 15.73
C GLN A 73 -11.04 2.20 15.69
N HIS A 74 -12.24 1.80 15.28
CA HIS A 74 -12.68 0.41 15.23
C HIS A 74 -12.60 -0.18 13.83
N MET A 75 -12.80 0.60 12.76
CA MET A 75 -12.89 0.06 11.39
C MET A 75 -11.54 -0.43 10.86
N GLU A 76 -10.52 0.43 10.86
CA GLU A 76 -9.16 0.07 10.42
C GLU A 76 -8.56 -1.01 11.32
N THR A 77 -8.78 -0.88 12.63
CA THR A 77 -8.25 -1.82 13.61
C THR A 77 -8.93 -3.18 13.55
N LYS A 78 -10.21 -3.26 13.16
CA LYS A 78 -10.91 -4.54 13.01
C LYS A 78 -10.32 -5.37 11.88
N PHE A 79 -10.13 -4.79 10.69
CA PHE A 79 -9.52 -5.52 9.57
C PHE A 79 -8.10 -5.98 9.90
N LEU A 80 -7.28 -5.10 10.49
CA LEU A 80 -5.90 -5.42 10.88
C LEU A 80 -5.86 -6.54 11.92
N LYS A 81 -6.66 -6.41 13.00
CA LYS A 81 -6.76 -7.43 14.05
C LYS A 81 -7.29 -8.76 13.52
N GLU A 82 -8.30 -8.74 12.65
CA GLU A 82 -8.85 -9.95 12.05
C GLU A 82 -7.84 -10.63 11.12
N THR A 83 -7.09 -9.86 10.33
CA THR A 83 -6.04 -10.39 9.45
C THR A 83 -4.93 -11.05 10.28
N VAL A 84 -4.46 -10.37 11.33
CA VAL A 84 -3.45 -10.93 12.25
C VAL A 84 -3.99 -12.16 12.98
N LYS A 85 -5.24 -12.13 13.45
CA LYS A 85 -5.90 -13.25 14.11
C LYS A 85 -5.98 -14.47 13.20
N LYS A 86 -6.46 -14.30 11.96
CA LYS A 86 -6.51 -15.37 10.95
C LYS A 86 -5.12 -15.91 10.64
N CYS A 87 -4.14 -15.03 10.42
CA CYS A 87 -2.74 -15.43 10.21
C CYS A 87 -2.19 -16.25 11.38
N THR A 88 -2.53 -15.88 12.61
CA THR A 88 -2.10 -16.61 13.82
C THR A 88 -2.75 -17.98 13.93
N GLN A 89 -4.02 -18.11 13.54
CA GLN A 89 -4.75 -19.37 13.53
C GLN A 89 -4.21 -20.30 12.42
N ASP A 90 -4.16 -19.80 11.19
CA ASP A 90 -3.92 -20.60 9.99
C ASP A 90 -2.42 -20.77 9.67
N GLY A 91 -1.57 -19.87 10.18
CA GLY A 91 -0.12 -19.81 9.86
C GLY A 91 0.21 -19.17 8.51
N PHE A 92 -0.80 -18.65 7.80
CA PHE A 92 -0.64 -17.95 6.53
C PHE A 92 -1.69 -16.85 6.35
N VAL A 93 -1.43 -15.94 5.42
CA VAL A 93 -2.42 -15.01 4.87
C VAL A 93 -2.68 -15.29 3.40
N GLN A 94 -3.81 -14.82 2.89
CA GLN A 94 -4.23 -15.02 1.52
C GLN A 94 -4.66 -13.69 0.89
N THR A 95 -4.26 -13.46 -0.36
CA THR A 95 -4.75 -12.32 -1.17
C THR A 95 -6.17 -12.57 -1.66
N ILE A 96 -6.83 -11.53 -2.19
CA ILE A 96 -8.19 -11.63 -2.76
C ILE A 96 -8.27 -12.73 -3.85
N MET A 97 -7.21 -12.91 -4.65
CA MET A 97 -7.14 -13.92 -5.70
C MET A 97 -6.66 -15.30 -5.22
N GLY A 98 -6.54 -15.50 -3.91
CA GLY A 98 -6.26 -16.81 -3.34
C GLY A 98 -4.77 -17.15 -3.19
N ARG A 99 -3.84 -16.25 -3.51
CA ARG A 99 -2.40 -16.48 -3.33
C ARG A 99 -2.04 -16.44 -1.84
N ARG A 100 -1.33 -17.45 -1.35
CA ARG A 100 -0.98 -17.60 0.07
C ARG A 100 0.46 -17.20 0.37
N ARG A 101 0.67 -16.60 1.54
CA ARG A 101 2.00 -16.39 2.13
C ARG A 101 2.03 -16.94 3.54
N TYR A 102 2.93 -17.90 3.76
CA TYR A 102 3.17 -18.49 5.07
C TYR A 102 4.04 -17.56 5.91
N LEU A 103 3.65 -17.34 7.16
CA LEU A 103 4.32 -16.43 8.08
C LEU A 103 4.54 -17.16 9.42
N PRO A 104 5.50 -18.10 9.51
CA PRO A 104 5.71 -18.89 10.72
C PRO A 104 6.07 -18.02 11.93
N ALA A 105 6.73 -16.88 11.69
CA ALA A 105 7.11 -15.92 12.72
C ALA A 105 5.92 -15.25 13.44
N ILE A 106 4.68 -15.44 12.98
CA ILE A 106 3.49 -14.94 13.67
C ILE A 106 3.25 -15.62 15.04
N LYS A 107 3.80 -16.83 15.23
CA LYS A 107 3.73 -17.62 16.47
C LYS A 107 5.00 -17.52 17.32
N GLU A 108 5.97 -16.70 16.92
CA GLU A 108 7.22 -16.50 17.68
C GLU A 108 6.95 -15.81 19.02
N THR A 109 7.70 -16.20 20.03
CA THR A 109 7.68 -15.55 21.35
C THR A 109 8.42 -14.23 21.35
N ASN A 110 9.38 -14.04 20.43
CA ASN A 110 10.09 -12.78 20.29
C ASN A 110 9.15 -11.67 19.78
N PRO A 111 8.90 -10.61 20.56
CA PRO A 111 7.91 -9.58 20.23
C PRO A 111 8.29 -8.79 18.96
N TYR A 112 9.58 -8.63 18.67
CA TYR A 112 10.04 -7.95 17.46
C TYR A 112 9.72 -8.75 16.20
N LYS A 113 10.05 -10.05 16.19
CA LYS A 113 9.75 -10.95 15.08
C LYS A 113 8.25 -11.09 14.86
N LYS A 114 7.48 -11.19 15.94
CA LYS A 114 6.03 -11.24 15.89
C LYS A 114 5.45 -9.96 15.27
N ALA A 115 5.82 -8.78 15.77
CA ALA A 115 5.34 -7.51 15.22
C ALA A 115 5.72 -7.34 13.73
N GLN A 116 6.91 -7.81 13.33
CA GLN A 116 7.30 -7.82 11.92
C GLN A 116 6.42 -8.76 11.09
N ALA A 117 6.11 -9.96 11.60
CA ALA A 117 5.21 -10.90 10.93
C ALA A 117 3.79 -10.36 10.80
N GLU A 118 3.28 -9.65 11.82
CA GLU A 118 1.97 -9.01 11.77
C GLU A 118 1.90 -7.92 10.68
N ARG A 119 2.94 -7.08 10.58
CA ARG A 119 3.07 -6.09 9.48
C ARG A 119 3.11 -6.78 8.12
N GLN A 120 3.90 -7.85 8.00
CA GLN A 120 3.99 -8.62 6.75
C GLN A 120 2.65 -9.26 6.36
N ALA A 121 1.87 -9.73 7.33
CA ALA A 121 0.55 -10.31 7.10
C ALA A 121 -0.37 -9.29 6.43
N VAL A 122 -0.50 -8.11 7.04
CA VAL A 122 -1.33 -7.02 6.52
C VAL A 122 -0.85 -6.53 5.16
N ASN A 123 0.46 -6.25 5.02
CA ASN A 123 1.02 -5.77 3.76
C ASN A 123 0.78 -6.77 2.63
N THR A 124 0.91 -8.07 2.93
CA THR A 124 0.69 -9.11 1.92
C THR A 124 -0.77 -9.13 1.46
N VAL A 125 -1.74 -8.97 2.36
CA VAL A 125 -3.15 -8.94 1.96
C VAL A 125 -3.44 -7.70 1.12
N ILE A 126 -3.02 -6.50 1.56
CA ILE A 126 -3.33 -5.25 0.87
C ILE A 126 -2.56 -5.13 -0.46
N GLN A 127 -1.22 -5.11 -0.38
CA GLN A 127 -0.37 -4.91 -1.56
C GLN A 127 -0.38 -6.12 -2.49
N GLY A 128 -0.44 -7.33 -1.93
CA GLY A 128 -0.51 -8.56 -2.73
C GLY A 128 -1.80 -8.62 -3.54
N SER A 129 -2.94 -8.24 -2.95
CA SER A 129 -4.21 -8.19 -3.68
C SER A 129 -4.23 -7.09 -4.74
N ALA A 130 -3.67 -5.91 -4.44
CA ALA A 130 -3.52 -4.85 -5.43
C ALA A 130 -2.65 -5.30 -6.62
N ALA A 131 -1.53 -5.97 -6.34
CA ALA A 131 -0.66 -6.52 -7.38
C ALA A 131 -1.35 -7.61 -8.21
N ASP A 132 -2.22 -8.41 -7.59
CA ASP A 132 -2.99 -9.44 -8.30
C ASP A 132 -3.98 -8.78 -9.28
N ILE A 133 -4.69 -7.72 -8.86
CA ILE A 133 -5.58 -6.94 -9.73
C ILE A 133 -4.81 -6.36 -10.92
N VAL A 134 -3.67 -5.72 -10.66
CA VAL A 134 -2.84 -5.13 -11.72
C VAL A 134 -2.41 -6.18 -12.72
N LYS A 135 -1.93 -7.34 -12.25
CA LYS A 135 -1.49 -8.42 -13.14
C LYS A 135 -2.61 -8.94 -14.03
N VAL A 136 -3.81 -9.13 -13.47
CA VAL A 136 -4.97 -9.57 -14.27
C VAL A 136 -5.37 -8.50 -15.29
N ALA A 137 -5.41 -7.23 -14.88
CA ALA A 137 -5.70 -6.13 -15.80
C ALA A 137 -4.68 -6.07 -16.95
N THR A 138 -3.38 -6.15 -16.64
CA THR A 138 -2.31 -6.16 -17.64
C THR A 138 -2.42 -7.35 -18.60
N ALA A 139 -2.68 -8.56 -18.10
CA ALA A 139 -2.85 -9.74 -18.94
C ALA A 139 -4.07 -9.63 -19.86
N ASN A 140 -5.19 -9.07 -19.35
CA ASN A 140 -6.39 -8.84 -20.14
C ASN A 140 -6.15 -7.80 -21.24
N ILE A 141 -5.47 -6.70 -20.93
CA ILE A 141 -5.10 -5.67 -21.90
C ILE A 141 -4.22 -6.28 -23.00
N GLN A 142 -3.20 -7.05 -22.63
CA GLN A 142 -2.32 -7.72 -23.59
C GLN A 142 -3.11 -8.68 -24.50
N THR A 143 -4.02 -9.47 -23.93
CA THR A 143 -4.87 -10.40 -24.69
C THR A 143 -5.75 -9.66 -25.70
N GLN A 144 -6.32 -8.51 -25.31
CA GLN A 144 -7.11 -7.68 -26.23
C GLN A 144 -6.25 -7.05 -27.33
N LEU A 145 -5.03 -6.61 -27.01
CA LEU A 145 -4.09 -6.07 -27.99
C LEU A 145 -3.64 -7.11 -29.01
N GLU A 146 -3.47 -8.38 -28.61
CA GLU A 146 -3.11 -9.48 -29.51
C GLU A 146 -4.25 -9.90 -30.45
N ALA A 147 -5.50 -9.65 -30.07
CA ALA A 147 -6.67 -9.94 -30.90
C ALA A 147 -6.90 -8.90 -32.01
N LEU A 148 -6.22 -7.74 -31.96
CA LEU A 148 -6.32 -6.71 -32.98
C LEU A 148 -5.51 -7.10 -34.23
N PRO A 149 -6.07 -6.93 -35.45
CA PRO A 149 -5.49 -7.46 -36.68
C PRO A 149 -4.19 -6.78 -37.17
N SER A 150 -3.68 -5.75 -36.46
CA SER A 150 -2.58 -4.89 -36.93
C SER A 150 -1.43 -4.72 -35.95
N THR A 151 -1.32 -5.58 -34.93
CA THR A 151 -0.33 -5.44 -33.85
C THR A 151 0.71 -6.56 -33.90
N VAL A 152 1.96 -6.18 -34.17
CA VAL A 152 3.12 -7.05 -33.92
C VAL A 152 3.27 -7.25 -32.42
N LYS A 153 3.47 -8.51 -31.98
CA LYS A 153 3.38 -8.92 -30.56
C LYS A 153 4.29 -8.13 -29.61
N SER A 154 5.48 -7.75 -30.07
CA SER A 154 6.39 -6.84 -29.38
C SER A 154 7.46 -6.33 -30.35
N PHE A 155 8.22 -5.29 -29.98
CA PHE A 155 9.31 -4.76 -30.81
C PHE A 155 10.34 -5.82 -31.22
N GLY A 156 10.60 -6.84 -30.40
CA GLY A 156 11.50 -7.94 -30.76
C GLY A 156 11.00 -8.83 -31.91
N HIS A 157 9.70 -8.81 -32.20
CA HIS A 157 9.12 -9.54 -33.34
C HIS A 157 9.19 -8.75 -34.65
N LEU A 158 9.67 -7.50 -34.64
CA LEU A 158 9.94 -6.73 -35.85
C LEU A 158 11.29 -7.13 -36.51
N GLU A 159 12.21 -7.75 -35.77
CA GLU A 159 13.58 -8.05 -36.23
C GLU A 159 13.83 -9.48 -36.76
N SER A 160 12.80 -10.29 -37.02
CA SER A 160 13.01 -11.56 -37.74
C SER A 160 12.44 -11.57 -39.17
N PRO A 161 13.09 -10.90 -40.14
CA PRO A 161 12.83 -11.13 -41.56
C PRO A 161 13.76 -12.17 -42.20
N PHE A 162 14.74 -12.74 -41.51
CA PHE A 162 15.67 -13.70 -42.12
C PHE A 162 15.38 -15.16 -41.76
N PRO A 163 15.19 -16.06 -42.76
CA PRO A 163 15.13 -17.48 -42.49
C PRO A 163 16.48 -17.93 -41.93
N LYS A 164 16.47 -18.66 -40.82
CA LYS A 164 17.63 -19.44 -40.36
C LYS A 164 17.93 -20.48 -41.45
N ILE A 165 18.81 -20.15 -42.38
CA ILE A 165 19.37 -21.12 -43.31
C ILE A 165 20.30 -22.03 -42.51
N LEU A 166 20.00 -23.31 -42.56
CA LEU A 166 20.79 -24.40 -41.99
C LEU A 166 22.23 -24.37 -42.51
N SER A 167 23.18 -24.52 -41.60
CA SER A 167 24.53 -25.05 -41.87
C SER A 167 24.96 -25.89 -40.67
#